data_AF-A0A6I3IVJ7-F1
#
_entry.id   AF-A0A6I3IVJ7-F1
#
_cell.length_a   1.000
_cell.length_b   1.000
_cell.length_c   1.000
_cell.angle_alpha   90.00
_cell.angle_beta   90.00
_cell.angle_gamma   90.00
#
_symmetry.space_group_name_H-M   'P 1'
#
loop_
_entity.id
_entity.type
_entity.pdbx_description
1 polymer ?
#
loop_
_entity_poly.entity_id
_entity_poly.type
_entity_poly.pdbx_seq_one_letter_code
_entity_poly.pdbx_strand_id
1 'polypeptide(L)'
;MADRFLRRPLRRSLRRAPAGLLAAVLALATLSACSGGDGSDDPETGGTSASPSASPSASGGASGEGTEAEEVAAAEPVLLGDQPLIQPCRLVDLDAVEQQFGPMPKQGVVEQHYPTASVTGAAWEQASVNDSVEASCSYSWGDGHSLRVRVDHYESEERAKAQWAAIAYLGTGAESRELAGLDFPAWLEWVKDLQKELEADTGGEPVAGAKHLLHVPGRQHWVTWRDNALITLSWSRPVDVFRDEPLSPQEYRFQAPRMKALTQVARTADVTDQTPLPVQLANEETFEGTPYLEPCALADDEVVTTLVQWEPTVEVRSYSTERDVRRRARQGGDAPFYRSPGASCEREAEGGPTNIKTRSVEVEVRYAADARRTQKLIGEWAVDNFYNEEYEKKYGLQDLVAFRMATPRASDADWLYILDTKEVSSTRVVKAYAAVGPYVVRLVADRGLAGGDLRQVDADSYVDAVDLVAARIRELTDDCGGDCPVAGPATAPAG
;
A
#
# COMPACT_ATOMS: atom_id res chain seq x y z
N MET A 1 -38.00 17.31 -25.03
CA MET A 1 -37.70 16.30 -23.98
C MET A 1 -36.77 15.17 -24.49
N ALA A 2 -35.86 15.44 -25.43
CA ALA A 2 -34.91 14.42 -25.94
C ALA A 2 -33.41 14.78 -25.75
N ASP A 3 -33.08 15.99 -25.27
CA ASP A 3 -31.67 16.46 -25.18
C ASP A 3 -30.96 16.22 -23.84
N ARG A 4 -31.65 15.66 -22.83
CA ARG A 4 -31.06 15.45 -21.49
C ARG A 4 -30.31 14.12 -21.31
N PHE A 5 -30.46 13.16 -22.24
CA PHE A 5 -29.90 11.82 -22.07
C PHE A 5 -28.53 11.61 -22.75
N LEU A 6 -28.11 12.47 -23.68
CA LEU A 6 -26.83 12.34 -24.38
C LEU A 6 -25.66 13.13 -23.73
N ARG A 7 -25.92 14.00 -22.75
CA ARG A 7 -24.87 14.79 -22.07
C ARG A 7 -24.18 14.06 -20.91
N ARG A 8 -24.74 12.95 -20.41
CA ARG A 8 -24.16 12.17 -19.30
C ARG A 8 -23.00 11.23 -19.69
N PRO A 9 -23.00 10.53 -20.84
CA PRO A 9 -21.89 9.63 -21.18
C PRO A 9 -20.60 10.38 -21.58
N LEU A 10 -20.69 11.57 -22.20
CA LEU A 10 -19.52 12.38 -22.56
C LEU A 10 -18.79 12.99 -21.34
N ARG A 11 -19.48 13.23 -20.23
CA ARG A 11 -18.86 13.66 -18.96
C ARG A 11 -18.08 12.55 -18.26
N ARG A 12 -18.37 11.27 -18.55
CA ARG A 12 -17.62 10.12 -18.02
C ARG A 12 -16.40 9.75 -18.87
N SER A 13 -16.43 9.99 -20.18
CA SER A 13 -15.27 9.70 -21.05
C SER A 13 -14.11 10.67 -20.85
N LEU A 14 -14.38 11.92 -20.44
CA LEU A 14 -13.33 12.91 -20.14
C LEU A 14 -12.65 12.72 -18.78
N ARG A 15 -13.26 11.95 -17.85
CA ARG A 15 -12.60 11.50 -16.60
C ARG A 15 -11.50 10.45 -16.83
N ARG A 16 -11.35 9.94 -18.06
CA ARG A 16 -10.27 9.03 -18.49
C ARG A 16 -9.38 9.62 -19.58
N ALA A 17 -9.49 10.93 -19.84
CA ALA A 17 -8.59 11.58 -20.79
C ALA A 17 -7.19 11.66 -20.15
N PRO A 18 -6.11 11.33 -20.87
CA PRO A 18 -4.76 11.51 -20.37
C PRO A 18 -4.54 12.99 -20.05
N ALA A 19 -3.88 13.27 -18.93
CA ALA A 19 -3.60 14.62 -18.41
C ALA A 19 -3.07 15.60 -19.48
N GLY A 20 -2.42 15.08 -20.53
CA GLY A 20 -1.96 15.87 -21.69
C GLY A 20 -3.03 16.64 -22.46
N LEU A 21 -4.30 16.19 -22.50
CA LEU A 21 -5.37 16.91 -23.21
C LEU A 21 -5.95 18.06 -22.38
N LEU A 22 -5.91 17.93 -21.05
CA LEU A 22 -6.23 18.99 -20.09
C LEU A 22 -5.10 20.03 -20.03
N ALA A 23 -3.84 19.58 -20.03
CA ALA A 23 -2.66 20.44 -20.11
C ALA A 23 -2.61 21.23 -21.44
N ALA A 24 -3.00 20.64 -22.57
CA ALA A 24 -3.06 21.34 -23.86
C ALA A 24 -4.13 22.45 -23.90
N VAL A 25 -5.28 22.24 -23.22
CA VAL A 25 -6.35 23.24 -23.14
C VAL A 25 -5.98 24.37 -22.17
N LEU A 26 -5.30 24.06 -21.06
CA LEU A 26 -4.74 25.06 -20.13
C LEU A 26 -3.57 25.84 -20.74
N ALA A 27 -2.69 25.20 -21.51
CA ALA A 27 -1.59 25.85 -22.23
C ALA A 27 -2.07 26.85 -23.31
N LEU A 28 -3.24 26.58 -23.91
CA LEU A 28 -3.90 27.50 -24.85
C LEU A 28 -4.49 28.74 -24.17
N ALA A 29 -4.81 28.67 -22.87
CA ALA A 29 -5.26 29.83 -22.09
C ALA A 29 -4.09 30.71 -21.61
N THR A 30 -2.93 30.12 -21.31
CA THR A 30 -1.72 30.86 -20.88
C THR A 30 -1.02 31.62 -22.01
N LEU A 31 -1.28 31.29 -23.28
CA LEU A 31 -0.67 31.97 -24.44
C LEU A 31 -1.27 33.34 -24.77
N SER A 32 -2.29 33.80 -24.04
CA SER A 32 -2.91 35.13 -24.24
C SER A 32 -2.45 36.20 -23.23
N ALA A 33 -1.50 35.89 -22.34
CA ALA A 33 -1.04 36.80 -21.27
C ALA A 33 0.47 37.10 -21.29
N CYS A 34 1.13 37.00 -22.45
CA CYS A 34 2.52 37.44 -22.62
C CYS A 34 2.64 38.40 -23.81
N SER A 35 2.40 39.70 -23.57
CA SER A 35 2.90 40.76 -24.43
C SER A 35 3.26 42.03 -23.62
N GLY A 36 4.54 42.38 -23.62
CA GLY A 36 5.09 43.70 -23.23
C GLY A 36 5.61 43.77 -21.78
N GLY A 37 6.85 44.16 -21.49
CA GLY A 37 7.90 44.72 -22.34
C GLY A 37 9.20 44.96 -21.56
N ASP A 38 10.25 45.24 -22.31
CA ASP A 38 11.67 45.40 -21.96
C ASP A 38 12.02 46.44 -20.89
N GLY A 39 13.19 46.24 -20.27
CA GLY A 39 13.94 47.25 -19.52
C GLY A 39 15.26 46.69 -18.98
N SER A 40 16.33 46.86 -19.76
CA SER A 40 17.74 46.57 -19.45
C SER A 40 18.27 47.35 -18.25
N ASP A 41 19.25 46.79 -17.54
CA ASP A 41 20.59 47.38 -17.33
C ASP A 41 21.46 46.48 -16.43
N ASP A 42 22.50 45.90 -17.03
CA ASP A 42 23.74 45.43 -16.37
C ASP A 42 24.63 46.67 -16.09
N PRO A 43 25.51 46.66 -15.07
CA PRO A 43 26.88 46.18 -15.32
C PRO A 43 27.62 45.48 -14.15
N GLU A 44 28.30 44.40 -14.52
CA GLU A 44 29.73 44.09 -14.31
C GLU A 44 30.43 44.15 -12.92
N THR A 45 31.06 42.99 -12.63
CA THR A 45 32.50 42.75 -12.28
C THR A 45 32.99 42.55 -10.83
N GLY A 46 33.75 41.45 -10.68
CA GLY A 46 34.87 41.24 -9.74
C GLY A 46 34.54 40.39 -8.50
N GLY A 47 35.23 39.31 -8.13
CA GLY A 47 36.43 38.65 -8.62
C GLY A 47 36.97 37.67 -7.56
N THR A 48 37.57 36.57 -8.02
CA THR A 48 38.74 35.83 -7.43
C THR A 48 38.63 34.98 -6.15
N SER A 49 38.74 33.65 -6.36
CA SER A 49 39.60 32.63 -5.74
C SER A 49 39.94 32.61 -4.23
N ALA A 50 39.71 31.46 -3.57
CA ALA A 50 40.76 30.47 -3.24
C ALA A 50 40.30 29.43 -2.16
N SER A 51 40.44 28.15 -2.49
CA SER A 51 40.71 27.03 -1.54
C SER A 51 42.24 26.82 -1.52
N PRO A 52 42.92 26.27 -0.47
CA PRO A 52 42.73 24.86 -0.06
C PRO A 52 43.09 24.42 1.40
N SER A 53 42.68 23.18 1.71
CA SER A 53 43.37 22.11 2.50
C SER A 53 43.87 22.33 3.93
N ALA A 54 43.41 21.45 4.85
CA ALA A 54 44.29 20.62 5.71
C ALA A 54 43.51 19.51 6.46
N SER A 55 43.91 18.26 6.23
CA SER A 55 43.90 17.11 7.17
C SER A 55 45.37 16.62 7.26
N PRO A 56 45.81 15.68 8.12
CA PRO A 56 45.19 15.03 9.29
C PRO A 56 46.13 15.03 10.55
N SER A 57 45.70 14.43 11.66
CA SER A 57 46.64 13.84 12.64
C SER A 57 46.00 12.69 13.42
N ALA A 58 46.66 11.54 13.32
CA ALA A 58 46.38 10.30 14.04
C ALA A 58 47.36 10.12 15.21
N SER A 59 46.85 9.60 16.32
CA SER A 59 47.57 8.92 17.42
C SER A 59 46.48 8.20 18.22
N GLY A 60 46.46 6.90 18.51
CA GLY A 60 47.48 5.86 18.50
C GLY A 60 47.41 5.10 19.84
N GLY A 61 46.71 3.95 19.86
CA GLY A 61 46.98 2.80 20.73
C GLY A 61 46.26 2.68 22.09
N ALA A 62 45.44 1.62 22.27
CA ALA A 62 45.82 0.44 23.06
C ALA A 62 44.67 -0.60 23.12
N SER A 63 45.08 -1.85 23.08
CA SER A 63 44.34 -3.10 22.89
C SER A 63 43.35 -3.48 24.00
N GLY A 64 42.22 -4.06 23.59
CA GLY A 64 41.40 -4.95 24.41
C GLY A 64 40.70 -5.92 23.47
N GLU A 65 41.02 -7.22 23.59
CA GLU A 65 40.30 -8.32 22.95
C GLU A 65 38.82 -8.26 23.37
N GLY A 66 37.99 -7.70 22.50
CA GLY A 66 36.55 -7.81 22.54
C GLY A 66 36.14 -8.67 21.36
N THR A 67 35.42 -9.75 21.65
CA THR A 67 34.64 -10.51 20.68
C THR A 67 34.03 -9.54 19.68
N GLU A 68 34.45 -9.60 18.42
CA GLU A 68 33.79 -8.91 17.31
C GLU A 68 32.37 -9.46 17.26
N ALA A 69 31.45 -8.80 17.97
CA ALA A 69 30.06 -8.80 17.58
C ALA A 69 30.09 -8.32 16.15
N GLU A 70 29.78 -9.22 15.22
CA GLU A 70 29.53 -8.89 13.83
C GLU A 70 28.50 -7.75 13.85
N GLU A 71 28.99 -6.52 13.69
CA GLU A 71 28.20 -5.33 13.60
C GLU A 71 27.42 -5.50 12.30
N VAL A 72 26.23 -6.09 12.43
CA VAL A 72 25.30 -6.27 11.31
C VAL A 72 25.18 -4.90 10.67
N ALA A 73 25.79 -4.74 9.50
CA ALA A 73 25.81 -3.47 8.81
C ALA A 73 24.37 -2.99 8.70
N ALA A 74 24.07 -1.83 9.29
CA ALA A 74 22.74 -1.26 9.21
C ALA A 74 22.36 -1.18 7.73
N ALA A 75 21.22 -1.78 7.37
CA ALA A 75 20.74 -1.75 6.00
C ALA A 75 20.77 -0.32 5.47
N GLU A 76 21.27 -0.12 4.25
CA GLU A 76 21.32 1.21 3.66
C GLU A 76 19.90 1.78 3.61
N PRO A 77 19.71 3.07 3.97
CA PRO A 77 18.38 3.66 3.98
C PRO A 77 17.80 3.70 2.57
N VAL A 78 16.50 3.41 2.47
CA VAL A 78 15.75 3.58 1.22
C VAL A 78 15.59 5.08 0.97
N LEU A 79 16.05 5.55 -0.19
CA LEU A 79 15.99 6.95 -0.59
C LEU A 79 14.90 7.17 -1.64
N LEU A 80 14.11 8.22 -1.47
CA LEU A 80 13.14 8.72 -2.44
C LEU A 80 13.56 10.13 -2.85
N GLY A 81 14.17 10.24 -4.03
CA GLY A 81 14.93 11.43 -4.41
C GLY A 81 16.17 11.58 -3.53
N ASP A 82 16.37 12.75 -2.95
CA ASP A 82 17.54 13.04 -2.11
C ASP A 82 17.31 12.78 -0.60
N GLN A 83 16.15 12.25 -0.20
CA GLN A 83 15.78 12.08 1.20
C GLN A 83 15.40 10.63 1.53
N PRO A 84 15.54 10.21 2.80
CA PRO A 84 15.03 8.92 3.25
C PRO A 84 13.51 8.81 3.06
N LEU A 85 13.03 7.63 2.67
CA LEU A 85 11.63 7.22 2.79
C LEU A 85 11.11 7.53 4.20
N ILE A 86 9.99 8.25 4.28
CA ILE A 86 9.24 8.46 5.52
C ILE A 86 8.18 7.35 5.62
N GLN A 87 8.38 6.40 6.55
CA GLN A 87 7.46 5.28 6.72
C GLN A 87 6.15 5.74 7.38
N PRO A 88 4.99 5.66 6.69
CA PRO A 88 3.76 6.31 7.17
C PRO A 88 3.20 5.73 8.49
N CYS A 89 3.38 4.43 8.74
CA CYS A 89 2.96 3.82 10.00
C CYS A 89 3.90 4.13 11.18
N ARG A 90 5.14 4.56 10.92
CA ARG A 90 6.06 5.07 11.96
C ARG A 90 5.81 6.55 12.23
N LEU A 91 5.45 7.27 11.17
CA LEU A 91 5.10 8.69 11.22
C LEU A 91 3.88 8.95 12.11
N VAL A 92 2.86 8.10 12.00
CA VAL A 92 1.66 8.13 12.84
C VAL A 92 1.37 6.70 13.24
N ASP A 93 1.82 6.31 14.43
CA ASP A 93 1.69 4.95 14.96
C ASP A 93 0.27 4.62 15.44
N LEU A 94 0.02 3.32 15.66
CA LEU A 94 -1.27 2.83 16.13
C LEU A 94 -1.68 3.47 17.48
N ASP A 95 -0.73 3.68 18.39
CA ASP A 95 -1.00 4.26 19.70
C ASP A 95 -1.52 5.70 19.59
N ALA A 96 -0.92 6.53 18.73
CA ALA A 96 -1.39 7.87 18.44
C ALA A 96 -2.79 7.85 17.82
N VAL A 97 -3.04 6.91 16.90
CA VAL A 97 -4.34 6.72 16.27
C VAL A 97 -5.42 6.35 17.30
N GLU A 98 -5.15 5.38 18.16
CA GLU A 98 -6.08 4.92 19.20
C GLU A 98 -6.34 5.98 20.26
N GLN A 99 -5.35 6.82 20.56
CA GLN A 99 -5.53 7.96 21.45
C GLN A 99 -6.57 8.96 20.91
N GLN A 100 -6.65 9.13 19.58
CA GLN A 100 -7.56 10.10 18.96
C GLN A 100 -8.93 9.52 18.62
N PHE A 101 -8.98 8.28 18.12
CA PHE A 101 -10.19 7.65 17.60
C PHE A 101 -10.77 6.56 18.51
N GLY A 102 -10.06 6.21 19.59
CA GLY A 102 -10.40 5.10 20.47
C GLY A 102 -9.73 3.80 20.01
N PRO A 103 -9.73 2.76 20.88
CA PRO A 103 -9.06 1.51 20.59
C PRO A 103 -9.63 0.85 19.34
N MET A 104 -8.76 0.38 18.47
CA MET A 104 -9.15 -0.38 17.29
C MET A 104 -9.80 -1.70 17.74
N PRO A 105 -10.96 -2.07 17.18
CA PRO A 105 -11.65 -3.28 17.57
C PRO A 105 -10.87 -4.51 17.08
N LYS A 106 -11.32 -5.67 17.53
CA LYS A 106 -10.65 -6.96 17.34
C LYS A 106 -10.47 -7.35 15.88
N GLN A 107 -11.41 -6.96 15.03
CA GLN A 107 -11.38 -7.18 13.58
C GLN A 107 -10.58 -6.11 12.82
N GLY A 108 -9.97 -5.15 13.53
CA GLY A 108 -9.22 -4.11 12.88
C GLY A 108 -7.88 -4.61 12.35
N VAL A 109 -7.46 -4.00 11.25
CA VAL A 109 -6.27 -4.36 10.47
C VAL A 109 -5.52 -3.09 10.07
N VAL A 110 -4.22 -3.23 9.87
CA VAL A 110 -3.35 -2.20 9.31
C VAL A 110 -2.85 -2.67 7.96
N GLU A 111 -2.99 -1.80 6.96
CA GLU A 111 -2.42 -1.98 5.63
C GLU A 111 -1.31 -0.96 5.44
N GLN A 112 -0.17 -1.39 4.92
CA GLN A 112 0.97 -0.53 4.60
C GLN A 112 1.29 -0.68 3.12
N HIS A 113 1.56 0.44 2.45
CA HIS A 113 2.07 0.48 1.08
C HIS A 113 3.35 1.31 1.08
N TYR A 114 4.45 0.74 0.62
CA TYR A 114 5.75 1.41 0.64
C TYR A 114 6.72 0.84 -0.40
N PRO A 115 7.69 1.65 -0.88
CA PRO A 115 8.77 1.17 -1.72
C PRO A 115 9.83 0.43 -0.88
N THR A 116 10.35 -0.67 -1.42
CA THR A 116 11.38 -1.51 -0.78
C THR A 116 12.80 -1.22 -1.25
N ALA A 117 12.95 -0.41 -2.30
CA ALA A 117 14.23 -0.02 -2.87
C ALA A 117 14.26 1.48 -3.15
N SER A 118 15.46 2.06 -3.17
CA SER A 118 15.67 3.48 -3.45
C SER A 118 15.20 3.85 -4.86
N VAL A 119 14.45 4.94 -4.97
CA VAL A 119 13.94 5.49 -6.22
C VAL A 119 14.58 6.85 -6.46
N THR A 120 15.53 6.92 -7.38
CA THR A 120 16.30 8.12 -7.71
C THR A 120 16.58 8.23 -9.21
N GLY A 121 16.83 9.44 -9.71
CA GLY A 121 17.20 9.69 -11.11
C GLY A 121 16.21 9.06 -12.10
N ALA A 122 16.70 8.21 -13.01
CA ALA A 122 15.86 7.56 -14.02
C ALA A 122 14.78 6.63 -13.43
N ALA A 123 15.00 6.04 -12.24
CA ALA A 123 13.99 5.23 -11.57
C ALA A 123 12.82 6.08 -11.05
N TRP A 124 13.07 7.36 -10.72
CA TRP A 124 12.04 8.31 -10.32
C TRP A 124 11.05 8.58 -11.44
N GLU A 125 11.52 8.81 -12.65
CA GLU A 125 10.65 9.07 -13.81
C GLU A 125 9.73 7.89 -14.13
N GLN A 126 10.14 6.67 -13.76
CA GLN A 126 9.36 5.45 -13.98
C GLN A 126 8.34 5.19 -12.86
N ALA A 127 8.75 5.38 -11.61
CA ALA A 127 7.91 5.08 -10.45
C ALA A 127 6.98 6.23 -10.04
N SER A 128 7.34 7.48 -10.35
CA SER A 128 6.56 8.63 -9.88
C SER A 128 5.25 8.79 -10.65
N VAL A 129 4.17 9.05 -9.90
CA VAL A 129 2.86 9.40 -10.43
C VAL A 129 2.54 10.81 -9.96
N ASN A 130 2.25 11.71 -10.90
CA ASN A 130 2.06 13.14 -10.64
C ASN A 130 3.26 13.77 -9.89
N ASP A 131 4.47 13.44 -10.34
CA ASP A 131 5.75 13.92 -9.79
C ASP A 131 6.04 13.48 -8.33
N SER A 132 5.36 12.44 -7.85
CA SER A 132 5.56 11.91 -6.50
C SER A 132 5.58 10.38 -6.43
N VAL A 133 6.29 9.82 -5.45
CA VAL A 133 6.22 8.41 -5.06
C VAL A 133 5.41 8.29 -3.79
N GLU A 134 4.35 7.48 -3.82
CA GLU A 134 3.42 7.34 -2.71
C GLU A 134 3.87 6.24 -1.74
N ALA A 135 3.77 6.52 -0.44
CA ALA A 135 3.70 5.50 0.60
C ALA A 135 2.44 5.76 1.45
N SER A 136 1.79 4.71 1.97
CA SER A 136 0.65 4.91 2.87
C SER A 136 0.54 3.88 3.99
N CYS A 137 -0.20 4.26 5.03
CA CYS A 137 -0.62 3.42 6.15
C CYS A 137 -2.11 3.61 6.35
N SER A 138 -2.88 2.53 6.40
CA SER A 138 -4.32 2.55 6.59
C SER A 138 -4.70 1.74 7.81
N TYR A 139 -5.38 2.38 8.75
CA TYR A 139 -5.94 1.77 9.95
C TYR A 139 -7.42 1.53 9.72
N SER A 140 -7.84 0.27 9.61
CA SER A 140 -9.24 -0.10 9.38
C SER A 140 -9.85 -0.70 10.64
N TRP A 141 -11.02 -0.20 11.06
CA TRP A 141 -11.75 -0.72 12.22
C TRP A 141 -12.60 -1.95 11.88
N GLY A 142 -12.67 -2.34 10.60
CA GLY A 142 -13.49 -3.46 10.12
C GLY A 142 -15.01 -3.29 10.30
N ASP A 143 -15.46 -2.17 10.87
CA ASP A 143 -16.86 -1.73 10.87
C ASP A 143 -17.16 -0.75 9.73
N GLY A 144 -16.14 -0.49 8.89
CA GLY A 144 -16.13 0.42 7.74
C GLY A 144 -15.53 1.81 8.03
N HIS A 145 -15.13 2.10 9.27
CA HIS A 145 -14.30 3.27 9.54
C HIS A 145 -12.83 2.99 9.20
N SER A 146 -12.15 3.99 8.64
CA SER A 146 -10.70 3.92 8.45
C SER A 146 -10.02 5.28 8.55
N LEU A 147 -8.76 5.26 8.99
CA LEU A 147 -7.83 6.37 8.88
C LEU A 147 -6.74 6.00 7.89
N ARG A 148 -6.54 6.79 6.83
CA ARG A 148 -5.38 6.67 5.94
C ARG A 148 -4.41 7.81 6.19
N VAL A 149 -3.14 7.45 6.34
CA VAL A 149 -1.97 8.32 6.39
C VAL A 149 -1.22 8.08 5.09
N ARG A 150 -1.21 9.07 4.20
CA ARG A 150 -0.50 9.01 2.93
C ARG A 150 0.66 9.98 2.95
N VAL A 151 1.81 9.54 2.47
CA VAL A 151 3.02 10.34 2.32
C VAL A 151 3.39 10.35 0.84
N ASP A 152 3.17 11.50 0.20
CA ASP A 152 3.54 11.74 -1.19
C ASP A 152 4.96 12.33 -1.20
N HIS A 153 5.96 11.54 -1.56
CA HIS A 153 7.36 11.98 -1.61
C HIS A 153 7.65 12.65 -2.95
N TYR A 154 8.32 13.79 -2.92
CA TYR A 154 8.78 14.54 -4.08
C TYR A 154 10.29 14.44 -4.22
N GLU A 155 10.80 14.72 -5.42
CA GLU A 155 12.24 14.64 -5.68
C GLU A 155 13.06 15.57 -4.75
N SER A 156 12.48 16.70 -4.35
CA SER A 156 13.11 17.67 -3.43
C SER A 156 12.12 18.35 -2.46
N GLU A 157 12.66 18.95 -1.40
CA GLU A 157 11.90 19.76 -0.43
C GLU A 157 11.23 20.98 -1.08
N GLU A 158 11.88 21.64 -2.04
CA GLU A 158 11.31 22.77 -2.78
C GLU A 158 10.06 22.35 -3.55
N ARG A 159 10.06 21.14 -4.13
CA ARG A 159 8.91 20.60 -4.86
C ARG A 159 7.74 20.30 -3.92
N ALA A 160 7.99 19.68 -2.76
CA ALA A 160 6.96 19.45 -1.76
C ALA A 160 6.35 20.76 -1.24
N LYS A 161 7.19 21.76 -0.92
CA LYS A 161 6.73 23.11 -0.54
C LYS A 161 5.91 23.79 -1.62
N ALA A 162 6.36 23.70 -2.88
CA ALA A 162 5.63 24.28 -4.02
C ALA A 162 4.26 23.62 -4.19
N GLN A 163 4.16 22.29 -4.04
CA GLN A 163 2.87 21.61 -4.08
C GLN A 163 1.95 21.98 -2.91
N TRP A 164 2.49 22.05 -1.69
CA TRP A 164 1.71 22.53 -0.54
C TRP A 164 1.18 23.95 -0.77
N ALA A 165 2.02 24.83 -1.31
CA ALA A 165 1.64 26.21 -1.63
C ALA A 165 0.58 26.27 -2.75
N ALA A 166 0.66 25.38 -3.75
CA ALA A 166 -0.34 25.27 -4.80
C ALA A 166 -1.71 24.85 -4.24
N ILE A 167 -1.75 23.84 -3.37
CA ILE A 167 -2.96 23.42 -2.65
C ILE A 167 -3.55 24.61 -1.86
N ALA A 168 -2.72 25.34 -1.11
CA ALA A 168 -3.15 26.52 -0.36
C ALA A 168 -3.70 27.63 -1.28
N TYR A 169 -3.05 27.88 -2.41
CA TYR A 169 -3.46 28.89 -3.39
C TYR A 169 -4.80 28.54 -4.03
N LEU A 170 -4.99 27.30 -4.48
CA LEU A 170 -6.26 26.81 -5.03
C LEU A 170 -7.41 26.94 -4.01
N GLY A 171 -7.12 26.75 -2.72
CA GLY A 171 -8.07 26.96 -1.63
C GLY A 171 -8.57 28.42 -1.49
N THR A 172 -7.91 29.39 -2.13
CA THR A 172 -8.38 30.78 -2.13
C THR A 172 -9.52 31.03 -3.11
N GLY A 173 -9.71 30.17 -4.11
CA GLY A 173 -10.67 30.36 -5.19
C GLY A 173 -10.34 31.54 -6.13
N ALA A 174 -9.07 31.92 -6.23
CA ALA A 174 -8.66 33.10 -6.99
C ALA A 174 -8.80 32.89 -8.50
N GLU A 175 -8.44 31.71 -9.03
CA GLU A 175 -8.45 31.44 -10.47
C GLU A 175 -9.89 31.36 -10.99
N SER A 176 -10.81 30.70 -10.28
CA SER A 176 -12.22 30.68 -10.72
C SER A 176 -12.86 32.07 -10.70
N ARG A 177 -12.50 32.94 -9.74
CA ARG A 177 -12.97 34.33 -9.71
C ARG A 177 -12.41 35.16 -10.86
N GLU A 178 -11.15 34.96 -11.22
CA GLU A 178 -10.53 35.62 -12.37
C GLU A 178 -11.21 35.16 -13.67
N LEU A 179 -11.35 33.85 -13.87
CA LEU A 179 -12.03 33.28 -15.03
C LEU A 179 -13.49 33.73 -15.14
N ALA A 180 -14.20 33.88 -14.02
CA ALA A 180 -15.58 34.36 -14.01
C ALA A 180 -15.72 35.79 -14.56
N GLY A 181 -14.67 36.62 -14.47
CA GLY A 181 -14.63 37.98 -15.02
C GLY A 181 -14.33 38.05 -16.52
N LEU A 182 -13.96 36.92 -17.15
CA LEU A 182 -13.65 36.86 -18.58
C LEU A 182 -14.88 36.50 -19.42
N ASP A 183 -14.98 37.11 -20.59
CA ASP A 183 -16.02 36.80 -21.58
C ASP A 183 -15.55 35.61 -22.44
N PHE A 184 -16.10 34.44 -22.16
CA PHE A 184 -15.77 33.22 -22.89
C PHE A 184 -16.79 32.98 -24.00
N PRO A 185 -16.36 32.51 -25.19
CA PRO A 185 -17.29 31.94 -26.15
C PRO A 185 -18.13 30.83 -25.49
N ALA A 186 -19.41 30.73 -25.85
CA ALA A 186 -20.36 29.79 -25.21
C ALA A 186 -19.91 28.31 -25.22
N TRP A 187 -19.01 27.92 -26.12
CA TRP A 187 -18.45 26.56 -26.19
C TRP A 187 -17.29 26.31 -25.20
N LEU A 188 -16.77 27.34 -24.52
CA LEU A 188 -15.72 27.27 -23.50
C LEU A 188 -16.19 27.62 -22.08
N GLU A 189 -17.45 28.02 -21.89
CA GLU A 189 -18.02 28.32 -20.57
C GLU A 189 -17.85 27.16 -19.55
N TRP A 190 -17.77 25.91 -20.02
CA TRP A 190 -17.52 24.74 -19.17
C TRP A 190 -16.16 24.78 -18.44
N VAL A 191 -15.18 25.56 -18.93
CA VAL A 191 -13.86 25.72 -18.28
C VAL A 191 -14.00 26.42 -16.92
N LYS A 192 -14.92 27.39 -16.80
CA LYS A 192 -15.19 28.07 -15.53
C LYS A 192 -15.73 27.10 -14.47
N ASP A 193 -16.65 26.24 -14.90
CA ASP A 193 -17.21 25.18 -14.04
C ASP A 193 -16.12 24.18 -13.63
N LEU A 194 -15.26 23.77 -14.58
CA LEU A 194 -14.16 22.84 -14.31
C LEU A 194 -13.15 23.42 -13.32
N GLN A 195 -12.74 24.68 -13.50
CA GLN A 195 -11.80 25.33 -12.58
C GLN A 195 -12.37 25.41 -11.17
N LYS A 196 -13.67 25.74 -11.05
CA LYS A 196 -14.34 25.79 -9.75
C LYS A 196 -14.42 24.41 -9.09
N GLU A 197 -14.66 23.35 -9.86
CA GLU A 197 -14.63 21.96 -9.38
C GLU A 197 -13.21 21.58 -8.92
N LEU A 198 -12.19 21.93 -9.70
CA LEU A 198 -10.78 21.71 -9.35
C LEU A 198 -10.40 22.39 -8.03
N GLU A 199 -10.71 23.68 -7.88
CA GLU A 199 -10.43 24.42 -6.65
C GLU A 199 -11.18 23.84 -5.44
N ALA A 200 -12.41 23.36 -5.63
CA ALA A 200 -13.17 22.72 -4.56
C ALA A 200 -12.57 21.36 -4.14
N ASP A 201 -12.08 20.59 -5.10
CA ASP A 201 -11.58 19.22 -4.89
C ASP A 201 -10.12 19.17 -4.42
N THR A 202 -9.33 20.18 -4.76
CA THR A 202 -7.87 20.18 -4.51
C THR A 202 -7.40 21.37 -3.69
N GLY A 203 -8.21 22.42 -3.56
CA GLY A 203 -7.88 23.61 -2.77
C GLY A 203 -7.98 23.36 -1.27
N GLY A 204 -6.92 23.71 -0.54
CA GLY A 204 -6.82 23.55 0.90
C GLY A 204 -7.01 24.86 1.66
N GLU A 205 -7.88 24.85 2.66
CA GLU A 205 -8.11 25.98 3.57
C GLU A 205 -7.25 25.84 4.84
N PRO A 206 -6.58 26.91 5.30
CA PRO A 206 -5.81 26.87 6.55
C PRO A 206 -6.68 26.49 7.75
N VAL A 207 -6.21 25.51 8.52
CA VAL A 207 -6.93 25.06 9.71
C VAL A 207 -6.67 26.02 10.87
N ALA A 208 -7.74 26.55 11.47
CA ALA A 208 -7.64 27.50 12.58
C ALA A 208 -6.77 26.95 13.72
N GLY A 209 -5.70 27.68 14.11
CA GLY A 209 -4.77 27.25 15.16
C GLY A 209 -3.67 26.26 14.70
N ALA A 210 -3.61 25.90 13.42
CA ALA A 210 -2.57 25.04 12.84
C ALA A 210 -2.16 25.57 11.45
N LYS A 211 -1.29 26.58 11.41
CA LYS A 211 -0.91 27.30 10.17
C LYS A 211 -0.27 26.43 9.07
N HIS A 212 0.30 25.29 9.45
CA HIS A 212 0.98 24.34 8.58
C HIS A 212 0.06 23.22 8.09
N LEU A 213 -1.22 23.26 8.47
CA LEU A 213 -2.22 22.25 8.15
C LEU A 213 -3.30 22.89 7.29
N LEU A 214 -3.57 22.26 6.15
CA LEU A 214 -4.65 22.60 5.24
C LEU A 214 -5.75 21.54 5.34
N HIS A 215 -7.01 21.96 5.24
CA HIS A 215 -8.15 21.06 5.05
C HIS A 215 -8.68 21.25 3.63
N VAL A 216 -8.69 20.17 2.84
CA VAL A 216 -9.20 20.14 1.46
C VAL A 216 -10.63 19.61 1.50
N PRO A 217 -11.67 20.47 1.43
CA PRO A 217 -13.04 20.06 1.74
C PRO A 217 -13.62 19.03 0.76
N GLY A 218 -13.35 19.19 -0.54
CA GLY A 218 -13.91 18.30 -1.57
C GLY A 218 -13.42 16.86 -1.49
N ARG A 219 -12.26 16.63 -0.87
CA ARG A 219 -11.69 15.29 -0.63
C ARG A 219 -11.65 14.88 0.84
N GLN A 220 -12.05 15.77 1.74
CA GLN A 220 -11.98 15.55 3.20
C GLN A 220 -10.54 15.22 3.66
N HIS A 221 -9.53 15.78 2.99
CA HIS A 221 -8.12 15.55 3.27
C HIS A 221 -7.56 16.62 4.21
N TRP A 222 -6.60 16.21 5.04
CA TRP A 222 -5.85 17.08 5.93
C TRP A 222 -4.38 17.01 5.54
N VAL A 223 -3.86 18.09 4.95
CA VAL A 223 -2.55 18.09 4.28
C VAL A 223 -1.57 18.98 5.03
N THR A 224 -0.42 18.41 5.38
CA THR A 224 0.77 19.13 5.82
C THR A 224 1.96 18.75 4.95
N TRP A 225 3.11 19.35 5.21
CA TRP A 225 4.34 18.99 4.54
C TRP A 225 5.47 18.85 5.57
N ARG A 226 6.45 18.01 5.25
CA ARG A 226 7.67 17.79 6.02
C ARG A 226 8.75 17.29 5.06
N ASP A 227 9.95 17.87 5.15
CA ASP A 227 11.08 17.52 4.29
C ASP A 227 10.66 17.53 2.80
N ASN A 228 10.95 16.49 2.02
CA ASN A 228 10.51 16.36 0.63
C ASN A 228 9.12 15.75 0.45
N ALA A 229 8.27 15.71 1.47
CA ALA A 229 6.98 15.02 1.39
C ALA A 229 5.78 15.86 1.78
N LEU A 230 4.64 15.55 1.15
CA LEU A 230 3.31 15.92 1.66
C LEU A 230 2.74 14.78 2.49
N ILE A 231 2.21 15.11 3.66
CA ILE A 231 1.55 14.16 4.55
C ILE A 231 0.06 14.47 4.52
N THR A 232 -0.73 13.52 4.06
CA THR A 232 -2.18 13.60 3.94
C THR A 232 -2.86 12.63 4.89
N LEU A 233 -3.72 13.13 5.77
CA LEU A 233 -4.58 12.32 6.62
C LEU A 233 -6.02 12.34 6.07
N SER A 234 -6.67 11.18 5.99
CA SER A 234 -8.08 11.08 5.63
C SER A 234 -8.79 10.08 6.55
N TRP A 235 -9.92 10.52 7.12
CA TRP A 235 -10.78 9.68 7.94
C TRP A 235 -12.09 9.41 7.20
N SER A 236 -12.35 8.14 6.92
CA SER A 236 -13.57 7.70 6.24
C SER A 236 -14.48 6.91 7.19
N ARG A 237 -15.78 6.93 6.92
CA ARG A 237 -16.80 6.10 7.61
C ARG A 237 -17.38 5.05 6.64
N PRO A 238 -18.14 4.05 7.13
CA PRO A 238 -18.58 2.86 6.37
C PRO A 238 -19.40 3.15 5.11
N VAL A 239 -19.90 4.38 4.95
CA VAL A 239 -20.78 4.80 3.84
C VAL A 239 -20.14 5.91 3.00
N ASP A 240 -18.89 6.31 3.30
CA ASP A 240 -18.27 7.52 2.75
C ASP A 240 -17.39 7.27 1.52
N VAL A 241 -17.20 6.02 1.07
CA VAL A 241 -16.37 5.69 -0.13
C VAL A 241 -16.89 6.34 -1.42
N PHE A 242 -18.08 6.96 -1.39
CA PHE A 242 -18.68 7.69 -2.50
C PHE A 242 -19.13 9.12 -2.14
N ARG A 243 -18.69 9.68 -1.02
CA ARG A 243 -19.05 11.06 -0.66
C ARG A 243 -17.98 12.03 -1.19
N ASP A 244 -18.17 12.45 -2.45
CA ASP A 244 -17.61 13.69 -3.00
C ASP A 244 -18.29 14.94 -2.36
N GLU A 245 -18.70 14.84 -1.10
CA GLU A 245 -19.40 15.90 -0.36
C GLU A 245 -18.50 16.41 0.76
N PRO A 246 -18.39 17.74 0.95
CA PRO A 246 -17.66 18.30 2.08
C PRO A 246 -18.20 17.83 3.43
N LEU A 247 -17.32 17.76 4.43
CA LEU A 247 -17.71 17.45 5.81
C LEU A 247 -18.80 18.41 6.31
N SER A 248 -19.84 17.87 6.95
CA SER A 248 -20.77 18.71 7.69
C SER A 248 -20.05 19.44 8.84
N PRO A 249 -20.60 20.58 9.34
CA PRO A 249 -19.97 21.31 10.45
C PRO A 249 -19.74 20.47 11.71
N GLN A 250 -20.58 19.47 11.97
CA GLN A 250 -20.42 18.56 13.10
C GLN A 250 -19.26 17.58 12.86
N GLU A 251 -19.13 17.05 11.65
CA GLU A 251 -18.04 16.16 11.26
C GLU A 251 -16.71 16.88 11.27
N TYR A 252 -16.66 18.11 10.75
CA TYR A 252 -15.47 18.95 10.83
C TYR A 252 -15.06 19.20 12.28
N ARG A 253 -16.00 19.57 13.17
CA ARG A 253 -15.69 19.77 14.62
C ARG A 253 -15.22 18.49 15.31
N PHE A 254 -15.64 17.32 14.83
CA PHE A 254 -15.17 16.03 15.33
C PHE A 254 -13.76 15.71 14.82
N GLN A 255 -13.51 15.87 13.52
CA GLN A 255 -12.24 15.47 12.91
C GLN A 255 -11.12 16.48 13.15
N ALA A 256 -11.38 17.79 13.06
CA ALA A 256 -10.34 18.82 13.07
C ALA A 256 -9.40 18.77 14.29
N PRO A 257 -9.87 18.58 15.55
CA PRO A 257 -8.97 18.46 16.70
C PRO A 257 -8.08 17.23 16.64
N ARG A 258 -8.62 16.10 16.14
CA ARG A 258 -7.90 14.82 16.02
C ARG A 258 -6.83 14.89 14.95
N MET A 259 -7.18 15.45 13.79
CA MET A 259 -6.25 15.63 12.67
C MET A 259 -5.11 16.58 13.05
N LYS A 260 -5.39 17.67 13.77
CA LYS A 260 -4.34 18.52 14.34
C LYS A 260 -3.37 17.76 15.24
N ALA A 261 -3.90 16.90 16.11
CA ALA A 261 -3.08 16.11 17.03
C ALA A 261 -2.19 15.12 16.26
N LEU A 262 -2.77 14.35 15.32
CA LEU A 262 -2.01 13.41 14.49
C LEU A 262 -0.99 14.09 13.59
N THR A 263 -1.32 15.24 12.99
CA THR A 263 -0.36 16.04 12.23
C THR A 263 0.79 16.53 13.11
N GLN A 264 0.53 16.90 14.37
CA GLN A 264 1.59 17.28 15.30
C GLN A 264 2.52 16.10 15.63
N VAL A 265 1.96 14.89 15.80
CA VAL A 265 2.74 13.65 15.94
C VAL A 265 3.62 13.45 14.70
N ALA A 266 3.02 13.44 13.51
CA ALA A 266 3.75 13.28 12.24
C ALA A 266 4.89 14.28 12.05
N ARG A 267 4.71 15.53 12.48
CA ARG A 267 5.76 16.57 12.36
C ARG A 267 6.91 16.44 13.35
N THR A 268 6.73 15.66 14.42
CA THR A 268 7.73 15.49 15.49
C THR A 268 8.28 14.07 15.56
N ALA A 269 7.71 13.13 14.81
CA ALA A 269 8.18 11.75 14.71
C ALA A 269 9.63 11.69 14.21
N ASP A 270 10.36 10.67 14.64
CA ASP A 270 11.63 10.31 14.03
C ASP A 270 11.35 9.67 12.65
N VAL A 271 11.97 10.20 11.60
CA VAL A 271 11.80 9.70 10.22
C VAL A 271 12.98 8.86 9.76
N THR A 272 13.95 8.62 10.63
CA THR A 272 15.10 7.76 10.34
C THR A 272 14.80 6.27 10.51
N ASP A 273 13.78 5.92 11.31
CA ASP A 273 13.27 4.54 11.39
C ASP A 273 12.36 4.24 10.20
N GLN A 274 12.94 3.55 9.21
CA GLN A 274 12.25 3.10 8.00
C GLN A 274 11.71 1.67 8.12
N THR A 275 11.84 1.06 9.30
CA THR A 275 11.40 -0.32 9.50
C THR A 275 9.89 -0.39 9.30
N PRO A 276 9.38 -1.27 8.43
CA PRO A 276 7.94 -1.51 8.33
C PRO A 276 7.35 -1.80 9.71
N LEU A 277 6.07 -1.45 9.91
CA LEU A 277 5.38 -1.90 11.12
C LEU A 277 5.32 -3.43 11.09
N PRO A 278 5.55 -4.13 12.22
CA PRO A 278 5.36 -5.57 12.26
C PRO A 278 3.94 -5.95 11.88
N VAL A 279 3.80 -7.14 11.32
CA VAL A 279 2.54 -7.74 10.87
C VAL A 279 1.56 -7.97 12.01
N GLN A 280 2.06 -8.06 13.25
CA GLN A 280 1.27 -8.18 14.47
C GLN A 280 0.89 -6.81 15.05
N LEU A 281 -0.38 -6.66 15.45
CA LEU A 281 -0.90 -5.40 16.02
C LEU A 281 -1.01 -5.40 17.55
N ALA A 282 -0.94 -6.58 18.19
CA ALA A 282 -1.25 -6.74 19.61
C ALA A 282 -0.02 -7.06 20.48
N ASN A 283 1.20 -6.83 19.98
CA ASN A 283 2.46 -7.28 20.59
C ASN A 283 2.50 -8.80 20.86
N GLU A 284 1.68 -9.57 20.17
CA GLU A 284 1.77 -11.03 20.17
C GLU A 284 2.82 -11.43 19.14
N GLU A 285 3.88 -12.13 19.57
CA GLU A 285 4.94 -12.62 18.68
C GLU A 285 4.64 -14.02 18.13
N THR A 286 3.70 -14.72 18.77
CA THR A 286 3.33 -16.09 18.38
C THR A 286 1.81 -16.29 18.46
N PHE A 287 1.31 -17.20 17.62
CA PHE A 287 -0.03 -17.77 17.70
C PHE A 287 0.06 -19.20 18.22
N GLU A 288 -0.44 -19.47 19.43
CA GLU A 288 -0.41 -20.81 20.06
C GLU A 288 0.99 -21.48 20.04
N GLY A 289 2.05 -20.68 20.15
CA GLY A 289 3.45 -21.14 20.11
C GLY A 289 4.12 -21.09 18.74
N THR A 290 3.38 -20.79 17.67
CA THR A 290 3.91 -20.61 16.31
C THR A 290 4.30 -19.15 16.08
N PRO A 291 5.58 -18.82 15.77
CA PRO A 291 6.00 -17.44 15.47
C PRO A 291 5.28 -16.85 14.26
N TYR A 292 4.93 -15.57 14.33
CA TYR A 292 4.44 -14.83 13.17
C TYR A 292 5.56 -14.65 12.13
N LEU A 293 5.20 -14.73 10.85
CA LEU A 293 6.11 -14.50 9.73
C LEU A 293 5.73 -13.20 9.03
N GLU A 294 6.72 -12.50 8.48
CA GLU A 294 6.51 -11.37 7.58
C GLU A 294 6.12 -11.88 6.19
N PRO A 295 4.86 -11.70 5.72
CA PRO A 295 4.44 -12.25 4.44
C PRO A 295 5.22 -11.66 3.26
N CYS A 296 5.70 -10.43 3.37
CA CYS A 296 6.52 -9.83 2.31
C CYS A 296 7.92 -10.42 2.20
N ALA A 297 8.44 -11.05 3.26
CA ALA A 297 9.66 -11.84 3.19
C ALA A 297 9.45 -13.19 2.47
N LEU A 298 8.19 -13.63 2.32
CA LEU A 298 7.81 -14.82 1.54
C LEU A 298 7.40 -14.47 0.11
N ALA A 299 7.08 -13.21 -0.17
CA ALA A 299 6.72 -12.69 -1.49
C ALA A 299 7.93 -12.00 -2.15
N ASP A 300 9.06 -12.68 -2.16
CA ASP A 300 10.29 -12.14 -2.76
C ASP A 300 10.21 -12.04 -4.29
N ASP A 301 11.24 -11.42 -4.88
CA ASP A 301 11.29 -11.17 -6.31
C ASP A 301 11.32 -12.46 -7.15
N GLU A 302 11.86 -13.55 -6.61
CA GLU A 302 11.94 -14.85 -7.29
C GLU A 302 10.56 -15.53 -7.33
N VAL A 303 9.82 -15.49 -6.22
CA VAL A 303 8.43 -15.97 -6.16
C VAL A 303 7.56 -15.19 -7.14
N VAL A 304 7.68 -13.86 -7.16
CA VAL A 304 6.91 -13.01 -8.09
C VAL A 304 7.27 -13.34 -9.54
N THR A 305 8.56 -13.33 -9.88
CA THR A 305 9.01 -13.60 -11.24
C THR A 305 8.61 -15.00 -11.71
N THR A 306 8.66 -16.00 -10.83
CA THR A 306 8.19 -17.37 -11.14
C THR A 306 6.71 -17.39 -11.49
N LEU A 307 5.87 -16.74 -10.68
CA LEU A 307 4.42 -16.75 -10.89
C LEU A 307 3.97 -15.89 -12.06
N VAL A 308 4.53 -14.69 -12.25
CA VAL A 308 4.03 -13.73 -13.25
C VAL A 308 4.99 -13.48 -14.41
N GLN A 309 6.19 -14.06 -14.41
CA GLN A 309 7.18 -14.01 -15.50
C GLN A 309 7.65 -12.59 -15.89
N TRP A 310 7.43 -11.62 -15.02
CA TRP A 310 7.82 -10.22 -15.17
C TRP A 310 8.61 -9.78 -13.96
N GLU A 311 9.44 -8.75 -14.14
CA GLU A 311 10.18 -8.15 -13.03
C GLU A 311 9.20 -7.46 -12.08
N PRO A 312 9.33 -7.70 -10.76
CA PRO A 312 8.51 -7.05 -9.77
C PRO A 312 8.80 -5.55 -9.72
N THR A 313 7.79 -4.76 -9.35
CA THR A 313 8.01 -3.37 -9.00
C THR A 313 8.64 -3.27 -7.61
N VAL A 314 9.17 -2.08 -7.31
CA VAL A 314 9.73 -1.77 -5.99
C VAL A 314 8.66 -1.61 -4.91
N GLU A 315 7.39 -1.48 -5.30
CA GLU A 315 6.28 -1.23 -4.39
C GLU A 315 5.69 -2.51 -3.81
N VAL A 316 5.31 -2.44 -2.54
CA VAL A 316 4.76 -3.57 -1.79
C VAL A 316 3.56 -3.12 -0.97
N ARG A 317 2.52 -3.96 -0.89
CA ARG A 317 1.43 -3.80 0.07
C ARG A 317 1.45 -4.93 1.09
N SER A 318 1.50 -4.59 2.37
CA SER A 318 1.48 -5.53 3.49
C SER A 318 0.23 -5.33 4.33
N TYR A 319 -0.44 -6.42 4.68
CA TYR A 319 -1.64 -6.45 5.51
C TYR A 319 -1.34 -7.20 6.80
N SER A 320 -1.56 -6.53 7.93
CA SER A 320 -1.35 -7.07 9.27
C SER A 320 -2.35 -8.20 9.60
N THR A 321 -2.05 -8.96 10.64
CA THR A 321 -3.05 -9.81 11.31
C THR A 321 -4.18 -8.97 11.89
N GLU A 322 -5.36 -9.56 12.07
CA GLU A 322 -6.41 -8.91 12.86
C GLU A 322 -6.00 -8.81 14.34
N ARG A 323 -6.43 -7.74 15.03
CA ARG A 323 -6.04 -7.47 16.42
C ARG A 323 -6.42 -8.58 17.43
N ASP A 324 -7.55 -9.28 17.26
CA ASP A 324 -7.91 -10.45 18.08
C ASP A 324 -8.87 -11.41 17.35
N VAL A 325 -8.34 -12.58 17.00
CA VAL A 325 -9.03 -13.63 16.23
C VAL A 325 -10.06 -14.41 17.07
N ARG A 326 -9.99 -14.38 18.41
CA ARG A 326 -10.78 -15.26 19.31
C ARG A 326 -12.29 -14.98 19.28
N ARG A 327 -12.76 -13.84 18.77
CA ARG A 327 -14.20 -13.52 18.68
C ARG A 327 -14.82 -13.90 17.32
N ARG A 328 -14.05 -13.94 16.22
CA ARG A 328 -14.53 -14.44 14.92
C ARG A 328 -14.93 -15.91 15.04
N ALA A 329 -14.19 -16.68 15.84
CA ALA A 329 -14.56 -18.00 16.33
C ALA A 329 -15.96 -18.10 16.98
N ARG A 330 -16.46 -17.02 17.60
CA ARG A 330 -17.80 -17.02 18.20
C ARG A 330 -18.91 -16.75 17.18
N GLN A 331 -18.57 -16.16 16.02
CA GLN A 331 -19.53 -15.79 14.97
C GLN A 331 -19.52 -16.77 13.79
N GLY A 332 -18.34 -17.23 13.33
CA GLY A 332 -18.16 -18.25 12.30
C GLY A 332 -18.13 -19.70 12.83
N GLY A 333 -18.31 -19.89 14.14
CA GLY A 333 -18.25 -21.19 14.80
C GLY A 333 -16.83 -21.61 15.20
N ASP A 334 -16.72 -22.73 15.91
CA ASP A 334 -15.47 -23.26 16.47
C ASP A 334 -14.47 -23.81 15.42
N ALA A 335 -14.64 -23.45 14.14
CA ALA A 335 -13.76 -23.89 13.07
C ALA A 335 -12.36 -23.24 13.21
N PRO A 336 -11.27 -24.04 13.10
CA PRO A 336 -9.89 -23.56 13.06
C PRO A 336 -9.65 -22.35 12.16
N PHE A 337 -10.28 -22.27 10.99
CA PHE A 337 -10.14 -21.13 10.08
C PHE A 337 -10.49 -19.77 10.71
N TYR A 338 -11.63 -19.69 11.39
CA TYR A 338 -12.06 -18.45 12.06
C TYR A 338 -11.29 -18.12 13.33
N ARG A 339 -10.38 -19.01 13.77
CA ARG A 339 -9.48 -18.81 14.92
C ARG A 339 -8.05 -18.52 14.52
N SER A 340 -7.70 -18.75 13.27
CA SER A 340 -6.35 -18.58 12.74
C SER A 340 -6.15 -17.16 12.22
N PRO A 341 -5.22 -16.37 12.81
CA PRO A 341 -4.87 -15.07 12.27
C PRO A 341 -4.33 -15.22 10.85
N GLY A 342 -4.65 -14.26 9.98
CA GLY A 342 -4.10 -14.18 8.63
C GLY A 342 -3.43 -12.85 8.38
N ALA A 343 -2.29 -12.89 7.70
CA ALA A 343 -1.60 -11.70 7.21
C ALA A 343 -1.18 -11.92 5.77
N SER A 344 -1.10 -10.87 4.96
CA SER A 344 -0.76 -11.02 3.55
C SER A 344 0.18 -9.94 3.03
N CYS A 345 0.83 -10.26 1.92
CA CYS A 345 1.62 -9.34 1.13
C CYS A 345 1.19 -9.42 -0.33
N GLU A 346 1.01 -8.28 -0.96
CA GLU A 346 0.78 -8.13 -2.39
C GLU A 346 1.99 -7.42 -3.03
N ARG A 347 2.50 -8.02 -4.10
CA ARG A 347 3.57 -7.50 -4.96
C ARG A 347 3.01 -7.27 -6.35
N GLU A 348 3.34 -6.13 -6.94
CA GLU A 348 3.01 -5.85 -8.34
C GLU A 348 4.23 -6.14 -9.23
N ALA A 349 3.98 -6.40 -10.51
CA ALA A 349 5.00 -6.57 -11.54
C ALA A 349 4.54 -5.87 -12.82
N GLU A 350 5.47 -5.19 -13.47
CA GLU A 350 5.21 -4.39 -14.66
C GLU A 350 6.07 -4.85 -15.84
N GLY A 351 5.48 -4.88 -17.03
CA GLY A 351 6.21 -5.31 -18.23
C GLY A 351 5.37 -5.35 -19.50
N GLY A 352 6.05 -5.46 -20.64
CA GLY A 352 5.44 -5.68 -21.96
C GLY A 352 5.24 -4.42 -22.82
N PRO A 353 4.97 -4.59 -24.13
CA PRO A 353 5.05 -3.51 -25.13
C PRO A 353 3.90 -2.47 -25.08
N THR A 354 3.02 -2.50 -24.08
CA THR A 354 1.89 -1.56 -23.96
C THR A 354 1.66 -1.18 -22.50
N ASN A 355 1.73 0.13 -22.21
CA ASN A 355 1.80 0.79 -20.89
C ASN A 355 0.60 0.62 -19.91
N ILE A 356 -0.19 -0.46 -19.96
CA ILE A 356 -1.31 -0.68 -19.02
C ILE A 356 -1.58 -2.17 -18.82
N LYS A 357 -0.61 -2.90 -18.28
CA LYS A 357 -0.86 -4.23 -17.71
C LYS A 357 -0.06 -4.32 -16.44
N THR A 358 -0.71 -4.24 -15.30
CA THR A 358 -0.14 -4.66 -14.03
C THR A 358 -0.46 -6.14 -13.83
N ARG A 359 0.52 -6.88 -13.32
CA ARG A 359 0.35 -8.24 -12.80
C ARG A 359 0.58 -8.17 -11.29
N SER A 360 -0.03 -9.06 -10.53
CA SER A 360 0.19 -9.09 -9.09
C SER A 360 0.30 -10.52 -8.54
N VAL A 361 0.96 -10.62 -7.40
CA VAL A 361 1.07 -11.83 -6.59
C VAL A 361 0.69 -11.47 -5.17
N GLU A 362 -0.22 -12.25 -4.59
CA GLU A 362 -0.61 -12.18 -3.19
C GLU A 362 -0.15 -13.46 -2.47
N VAL A 363 0.56 -13.28 -1.36
CA VAL A 363 0.92 -14.33 -0.40
C VAL A 363 0.19 -14.05 0.90
N GLU A 364 -0.71 -14.95 1.32
CA GLU A 364 -1.35 -14.89 2.65
C GLU A 364 -0.84 -16.05 3.51
N VAL A 365 -0.43 -15.75 4.73
CA VAL A 365 0.03 -16.72 5.73
C VAL A 365 -0.98 -16.78 6.87
N ARG A 366 -1.35 -18.00 7.24
CA ARG A 366 -2.17 -18.33 8.39
C ARG A 366 -1.47 -19.31 9.31
N TYR A 367 -1.83 -19.27 10.58
CA TYR A 367 -1.12 -19.97 11.64
C TYR A 367 -1.99 -21.04 12.28
N ALA A 368 -1.46 -22.25 12.37
CA ALA A 368 -2.08 -23.35 13.11
C ALA A 368 -1.26 -23.66 14.37
N ALA A 369 -1.93 -24.26 15.36
CA ALA A 369 -1.30 -24.71 16.61
C ALA A 369 -0.33 -25.88 16.40
N ASP A 370 -0.59 -26.69 15.38
CA ASP A 370 0.16 -27.91 15.08
C ASP A 370 -0.04 -28.33 13.61
N ALA A 371 0.88 -29.16 13.11
CA ALA A 371 0.86 -29.66 11.73
C ALA A 371 -0.33 -30.60 11.42
N ARG A 372 -1.09 -31.10 12.40
CA ARG A 372 -2.31 -31.87 12.14
C ARG A 372 -3.49 -30.94 11.85
N ARG A 373 -3.47 -29.74 12.43
CA ARG A 373 -4.49 -28.71 12.20
C ARG A 373 -4.30 -27.96 10.88
N THR A 374 -3.10 -27.92 10.30
CA THR A 374 -2.85 -27.24 9.02
C THR A 374 -3.64 -27.85 7.85
N GLN A 375 -3.71 -29.18 7.72
CA GLN A 375 -4.52 -29.80 6.67
C GLN A 375 -6.02 -29.48 6.80
N LYS A 376 -6.53 -29.48 8.04
CA LYS A 376 -7.93 -29.09 8.31
C LYS A 376 -8.16 -27.62 7.97
N LEU A 377 -7.22 -26.75 8.34
CA LEU A 377 -7.25 -25.32 8.04
C LEU A 377 -7.22 -25.05 6.53
N ILE A 378 -6.38 -25.75 5.76
CA ILE A 378 -6.39 -25.69 4.29
C ILE A 378 -7.77 -26.05 3.75
N GLY A 379 -8.36 -27.14 4.23
CA GLY A 379 -9.68 -27.57 3.78
C GLY A 379 -10.77 -26.53 4.04
N GLU A 380 -10.82 -25.98 5.25
CA GLU A 380 -11.80 -24.94 5.63
C GLU A 380 -11.58 -23.66 4.83
N TRP A 381 -10.33 -23.22 4.65
CA TRP A 381 -10.01 -22.03 3.87
C TRP A 381 -10.32 -22.21 2.38
N ALA A 382 -9.97 -23.36 1.82
CA ALA A 382 -10.29 -23.72 0.45
C ALA A 382 -11.81 -23.72 0.19
N VAL A 383 -12.60 -24.20 1.16
CA VAL A 383 -14.08 -24.28 1.04
C VAL A 383 -14.75 -22.92 1.21
N ASP A 384 -14.23 -22.06 2.10
CA ASP A 384 -14.71 -20.65 2.27
C ASP A 384 -14.75 -19.90 0.93
N ASN A 385 -13.81 -20.19 0.01
CA ASN A 385 -13.75 -19.59 -1.31
C ASN A 385 -14.90 -19.99 -2.27
N PHE A 386 -15.66 -21.06 -2.01
CA PHE A 386 -16.73 -21.54 -2.90
C PHE A 386 -18.16 -21.14 -2.46
N TYR A 387 -18.31 -20.48 -1.30
CA TYR A 387 -19.54 -19.85 -0.76
C TYR A 387 -20.82 -20.69 -0.60
N ASN A 388 -21.19 -20.96 0.66
CA ASN A 388 -22.45 -20.67 1.40
C ASN A 388 -22.29 -21.33 2.79
N GLU A 389 -22.83 -20.77 3.89
CA GLU A 389 -22.72 -21.38 5.26
C GLU A 389 -23.20 -22.86 5.30
N GLU A 390 -24.05 -23.25 4.35
CA GLU A 390 -24.56 -24.61 4.17
C GLU A 390 -23.53 -25.59 3.58
N TYR A 391 -22.56 -25.09 2.80
CA TYR A 391 -21.53 -25.88 2.12
C TYR A 391 -20.25 -26.05 2.93
N GLU A 392 -19.83 -25.06 3.73
CA GLU A 392 -18.70 -25.18 4.67
C GLU A 392 -18.85 -26.36 5.62
N LYS A 393 -20.09 -26.66 6.03
CA LYS A 393 -20.40 -27.79 6.93
C LYS A 393 -20.48 -29.13 6.22
N LYS A 394 -20.54 -29.14 4.87
CA LYS A 394 -20.91 -30.31 4.08
C LYS A 394 -19.77 -30.90 3.27
N TYR A 395 -18.77 -30.11 2.91
CA TYR A 395 -17.67 -30.55 2.04
C TYR A 395 -16.33 -30.23 2.68
N GLY A 396 -15.43 -31.21 2.70
CA GLY A 396 -14.03 -31.05 3.08
C GLY A 396 -13.10 -31.02 1.87
N LEU A 397 -11.80 -30.86 2.13
CA LEU A 397 -10.78 -30.84 1.09
C LEU A 397 -10.80 -32.09 0.18
N GLN A 398 -11.08 -33.26 0.75
CA GLN A 398 -11.18 -34.51 -0.01
C GLN A 398 -12.36 -34.52 -0.98
N ASP A 399 -13.46 -33.84 -0.63
CA ASP A 399 -14.59 -33.67 -1.55
C ASP A 399 -14.21 -32.74 -2.71
N LEU A 400 -13.48 -31.64 -2.43
CA LEU A 400 -12.96 -30.77 -3.47
C LEU A 400 -12.02 -31.52 -4.43
N VAL A 401 -11.20 -32.43 -3.91
CA VAL A 401 -10.35 -33.31 -4.72
C VAL A 401 -11.18 -34.30 -5.53
N ALA A 402 -12.18 -34.95 -4.92
CA ALA A 402 -13.07 -35.88 -5.60
C ALA A 402 -13.86 -35.22 -6.74
N PHE A 403 -14.24 -33.96 -6.55
CA PHE A 403 -14.91 -33.14 -7.57
C PHE A 403 -13.94 -32.49 -8.57
N ARG A 404 -12.64 -32.74 -8.46
CA ARG A 404 -11.57 -32.17 -9.30
C ARG A 404 -11.54 -30.64 -9.28
N MET A 405 -11.95 -30.05 -8.16
CA MET A 405 -11.84 -28.62 -7.89
C MET A 405 -10.53 -28.27 -7.19
N ALA A 406 -9.95 -29.23 -6.47
CA ALA A 406 -8.60 -29.15 -5.90
C ALA A 406 -7.74 -30.31 -6.45
N THR A 407 -6.49 -30.03 -6.79
CA THR A 407 -5.55 -31.05 -7.26
C THR A 407 -4.33 -31.10 -6.33
N PRO A 408 -4.07 -32.23 -5.66
CA PRO A 408 -2.86 -32.38 -4.88
C PRO A 408 -1.63 -32.41 -5.81
N ARG A 409 -0.54 -31.79 -5.38
CA ARG A 409 0.75 -31.78 -6.09
C ARG A 409 1.87 -32.23 -5.16
N ALA A 410 2.90 -32.83 -5.74
CA ALA A 410 4.18 -33.00 -5.06
C ALA A 410 4.89 -31.64 -5.04
N SER A 411 5.54 -31.34 -3.93
CA SER A 411 6.20 -30.08 -3.63
C SER A 411 7.10 -30.34 -2.41
N ASP A 412 8.03 -29.42 -2.14
CA ASP A 412 8.78 -29.38 -0.91
C ASP A 412 7.91 -29.00 0.29
N ALA A 413 6.71 -28.44 0.12
CA ALA A 413 5.75 -28.27 1.20
C ALA A 413 5.21 -29.63 1.72
N ASP A 414 4.77 -29.69 2.99
CA ASP A 414 4.19 -30.91 3.57
C ASP A 414 2.90 -31.32 2.82
N TRP A 415 2.14 -30.32 2.37
CA TRP A 415 0.95 -30.47 1.56
C TRP A 415 0.88 -29.33 0.55
N LEU A 416 0.49 -29.64 -0.69
CA LEU A 416 0.16 -28.64 -1.70
C LEU A 416 -1.10 -29.04 -2.46
N TYR A 417 -2.06 -28.11 -2.50
CA TYR A 417 -3.28 -28.21 -3.29
C TYR A 417 -3.41 -27.00 -4.22
N ILE A 418 -3.60 -27.26 -5.51
CA ILE A 418 -3.92 -26.23 -6.50
C ILE A 418 -5.41 -26.27 -6.79
N LEU A 419 -6.08 -25.16 -6.57
CA LEU A 419 -7.51 -24.98 -6.79
C LEU A 419 -7.74 -24.14 -8.04
N ASP A 420 -8.56 -24.64 -8.96
CA ASP A 420 -9.09 -23.86 -10.09
C ASP A 420 -10.50 -23.37 -9.70
N THR A 421 -10.58 -22.13 -9.22
CA THR A 421 -11.84 -21.53 -8.78
C THR A 421 -12.46 -20.73 -9.91
N LYS A 422 -13.78 -20.85 -10.10
CA LYS A 422 -14.54 -19.96 -10.97
C LYS A 422 -15.18 -18.89 -10.08
N GLU A 423 -14.71 -17.65 -10.17
CA GLU A 423 -15.39 -16.56 -9.45
C GLU A 423 -16.78 -16.30 -10.05
N VAL A 424 -17.64 -15.70 -9.22
CA VAL A 424 -19.04 -15.31 -9.52
C VAL A 424 -19.12 -14.40 -10.78
N SER A 425 -18.00 -13.81 -11.19
CA SER A 425 -17.83 -12.94 -12.37
C SER A 425 -17.41 -13.67 -13.67
N SER A 426 -17.37 -15.01 -13.70
CA SER A 426 -16.89 -15.87 -14.81
C SER A 426 -15.38 -15.93 -15.05
N THR A 427 -14.60 -15.21 -14.27
CA THR A 427 -13.14 -15.27 -14.30
C THR A 427 -12.63 -16.48 -13.52
N ARG A 428 -11.77 -17.29 -14.13
CA ARG A 428 -11.10 -18.38 -13.42
C ARG A 428 -9.87 -17.86 -12.69
N VAL A 429 -9.78 -18.12 -11.39
CA VAL A 429 -8.62 -17.80 -10.56
C VAL A 429 -8.06 -19.10 -10.02
N VAL A 430 -6.79 -19.36 -10.35
CA VAL A 430 -6.04 -20.48 -9.80
C VAL A 430 -5.41 -20.02 -8.49
N LYS A 431 -5.53 -20.83 -7.43
CA LYS A 431 -4.99 -20.55 -6.10
C LYS A 431 -4.20 -21.76 -5.61
N ALA A 432 -3.02 -21.55 -5.05
CA ALA A 432 -2.27 -22.61 -4.38
C ALA A 432 -2.44 -22.49 -2.86
N TYR A 433 -2.67 -23.62 -2.19
CA TYR A 433 -2.71 -23.74 -0.74
C TYR A 433 -1.66 -24.74 -0.30
N ALA A 434 -0.71 -24.28 0.50
CA ALA A 434 0.40 -25.07 0.98
C ALA A 434 0.42 -25.14 2.51
N ALA A 435 0.90 -26.25 3.07
CA ALA A 435 1.26 -26.35 4.48
C ALA A 435 2.77 -26.56 4.61
N VAL A 436 3.40 -25.80 5.50
CA VAL A 436 4.81 -25.95 5.88
C VAL A 436 4.86 -25.91 7.40
N GLY A 437 5.00 -27.07 8.05
CA GLY A 437 4.88 -27.20 9.49
C GLY A 437 3.55 -26.66 10.03
N PRO A 438 3.57 -25.67 10.96
CA PRO A 438 2.36 -25.02 11.47
C PRO A 438 1.82 -23.87 10.60
N TYR A 439 2.47 -23.56 9.47
CA TYR A 439 2.09 -22.46 8.57
C TYR A 439 1.20 -22.96 7.44
N VAL A 440 0.13 -22.23 7.14
CA VAL A 440 -0.69 -22.43 5.95
C VAL A 440 -0.56 -21.21 5.06
N VAL A 441 -0.09 -21.43 3.83
CA VAL A 441 0.15 -20.38 2.85
C VAL A 441 -0.87 -20.47 1.73
N ARG A 442 -1.45 -19.33 1.35
CA ARG A 442 -2.20 -19.16 0.11
C ARG A 442 -1.38 -18.29 -0.84
N LEU A 443 -1.16 -18.78 -2.07
CA LEU A 443 -0.61 -18.00 -3.17
C LEU A 443 -1.68 -17.76 -4.22
N VAL A 444 -1.81 -16.52 -4.65
CA VAL A 444 -2.65 -16.11 -5.78
C VAL A 444 -1.85 -15.20 -6.68
N ALA A 445 -1.97 -15.40 -7.99
CA ALA A 445 -1.31 -14.55 -8.97
C ALA A 445 -2.27 -14.17 -10.10
N ASP A 446 -2.19 -12.90 -10.51
CA ASP A 446 -2.91 -12.31 -11.62
C ASP A 446 -1.93 -11.98 -12.75
N ARG A 447 -2.02 -12.70 -13.88
CA ARG A 447 -1.21 -12.43 -15.10
C ARG A 447 -1.87 -11.41 -16.06
N GLY A 448 -2.93 -10.75 -15.63
CA GLY A 448 -3.74 -9.80 -16.39
C GLY A 448 -4.62 -10.45 -17.45
N LEU A 449 -5.40 -9.63 -18.15
CA LEU A 449 -6.36 -10.10 -19.17
C LEU A 449 -5.71 -10.36 -20.55
N ALA A 450 -6.15 -11.42 -21.21
CA ALA A 450 -5.95 -11.72 -22.62
C ALA A 450 -7.30 -12.03 -23.28
N GLY A 451 -7.75 -11.15 -24.19
CA GLY A 451 -9.02 -11.35 -24.91
C GLY A 451 -10.28 -11.21 -24.03
N GLY A 452 -10.15 -10.72 -22.79
CA GLY A 452 -11.25 -10.62 -21.83
C GLY A 452 -11.21 -11.66 -20.71
N ASP A 453 -10.35 -12.67 -20.81
CA ASP A 453 -10.14 -13.70 -19.79
C ASP A 453 -8.79 -13.50 -19.08
N LEU A 454 -8.69 -13.85 -17.79
CA LEU A 454 -7.42 -13.85 -17.08
C LEU A 454 -6.47 -14.88 -17.69
N ARG A 455 -5.21 -14.46 -17.95
CA ARG A 455 -4.15 -15.41 -18.26
C ARG A 455 -3.93 -16.29 -17.05
N GLN A 456 -4.15 -17.60 -17.23
CA GLN A 456 -3.92 -18.54 -16.15
C GLN A 456 -2.41 -18.69 -15.91
N VAL A 457 -2.06 -18.74 -14.64
CA VAL A 457 -0.76 -19.24 -14.20
C VAL A 457 -0.83 -20.76 -14.29
N ASP A 458 0.18 -21.35 -14.93
CA ASP A 458 0.29 -22.80 -15.04
C ASP A 458 0.54 -23.42 -13.65
N ALA A 459 0.05 -24.65 -13.47
CA ALA A 459 0.12 -25.33 -12.19
C ALA A 459 1.57 -25.57 -11.73
N ASP A 460 2.50 -25.74 -12.67
CA ASP A 460 3.91 -26.03 -12.36
C ASP A 460 4.61 -24.78 -11.80
N SER A 461 4.34 -23.57 -12.35
CA SER A 461 4.81 -22.31 -11.76
C SER A 461 4.34 -22.12 -10.31
N TYR A 462 3.15 -22.61 -9.96
CA TYR A 462 2.68 -22.60 -8.57
C TYR A 462 3.43 -23.59 -7.68
N VAL A 463 3.84 -24.75 -8.21
CA VAL A 463 4.67 -25.70 -7.45
C VAL A 463 6.02 -25.07 -7.17
N ASP A 464 6.70 -24.54 -8.19
CA ASP A 464 8.01 -23.92 -8.06
C ASP A 464 7.97 -22.74 -7.06
N ALA A 465 6.96 -21.88 -7.16
CA ALA A 465 6.78 -20.76 -6.23
C ALA A 465 6.50 -21.21 -4.79
N VAL A 466 5.72 -22.29 -4.59
CA VAL A 466 5.49 -22.85 -3.25
C VAL A 466 6.77 -23.43 -2.68
N ASP A 467 7.61 -24.06 -3.49
CA ASP A 467 8.88 -24.64 -3.04
C ASP A 467 9.84 -23.55 -2.56
N LEU A 468 9.91 -22.42 -3.28
CA LEU A 468 10.64 -21.22 -2.85
C LEU A 468 10.11 -20.69 -1.50
N VAL A 469 8.79 -20.52 -1.38
CA VAL A 469 8.17 -20.07 -0.12
C VAL A 469 8.45 -21.05 1.03
N ALA A 470 8.37 -22.36 0.78
CA ALA A 470 8.62 -23.38 1.78
C ALA A 470 10.08 -23.38 2.25
N ALA A 471 11.03 -23.20 1.34
CA ALA A 471 12.44 -23.00 1.68
C ALA A 471 12.63 -21.76 2.56
N ARG A 472 12.00 -20.64 2.21
CA ARG A 472 12.09 -19.39 2.96
C ARG A 472 11.48 -19.49 4.37
N ILE A 473 10.33 -20.15 4.50
CA ILE A 473 9.71 -20.41 5.81
C ILE A 473 10.67 -21.22 6.71
N ARG A 474 11.32 -22.26 6.16
CA ARG A 474 12.29 -23.06 6.91
C ARG A 474 13.48 -22.22 7.33
N GLU A 475 14.06 -21.43 6.43
CA GLU A 475 15.17 -20.52 6.78
C GLU A 475 14.79 -19.58 7.93
N LEU A 476 13.63 -18.93 7.85
CA LEU A 476 13.15 -18.01 8.88
C LEU A 476 12.83 -18.68 10.22
N THR A 477 12.65 -20.01 10.25
CA THR A 477 12.22 -20.74 11.46
C THR A 477 13.28 -21.69 12.02
N ASP A 478 14.22 -22.16 11.20
CA ASP A 478 15.34 -23.03 11.59
C ASP A 478 16.50 -22.26 12.23
N ASP A 479 16.65 -20.95 11.94
CA ASP A 479 17.58 -20.05 12.65
C ASP A 479 17.16 -19.75 14.11
N CYS A 480 15.99 -20.23 14.54
CA CYS A 480 15.59 -20.27 15.94
C CYS A 480 16.30 -21.43 16.66
N GLY A 481 17.55 -21.20 17.08
CA GLY A 481 18.43 -22.18 17.71
C GLY A 481 17.74 -23.27 18.56
N GLY A 482 17.74 -24.50 18.04
CA GLY A 482 17.76 -25.76 18.79
C GLY A 482 16.47 -26.26 19.45
N ASP A 483 15.46 -25.43 19.69
CA ASP A 483 14.28 -25.82 20.49
C ASP A 483 12.94 -25.82 19.74
N CYS A 484 12.95 -25.99 18.41
CA CYS A 484 11.73 -26.32 17.67
C CYS A 484 11.40 -27.83 17.79
N PRO A 485 10.17 -28.23 18.20
CA PRO A 485 9.76 -29.62 18.17
C PRO A 485 9.65 -30.07 16.72
N VAL A 486 10.68 -30.76 16.23
CA VAL A 486 10.70 -31.42 14.93
C VAL A 486 9.49 -32.36 14.85
N ALA A 487 8.48 -31.98 14.07
CA ALA A 487 7.48 -32.92 13.61
C ALA A 487 8.18 -33.85 12.61
N GLY A 488 8.56 -35.05 13.08
CA GLY A 488 9.13 -36.07 12.22
C GLY A 488 8.21 -36.37 11.02
N PRO A 489 8.77 -36.88 9.91
CA PRO A 489 8.03 -37.09 8.68
C PRO A 489 6.79 -37.95 8.93
N ALA A 490 5.63 -37.44 8.55
CA ALA A 490 4.40 -38.22 8.54
C ALA A 490 4.53 -39.30 7.47
N THR A 491 4.82 -40.52 7.89
CA THR A 491 4.65 -41.72 7.06
C THR A 491 3.23 -41.75 6.51
N ALA A 492 3.11 -41.81 5.18
CA ALA A 492 1.84 -42.04 4.49
C ALA A 492 1.10 -43.24 5.11
N PRO A 493 -0.23 -43.17 5.32
CA PRO A 493 -0.98 -44.33 5.76
C PRO A 493 -0.96 -45.38 4.64
N ALA A 494 -0.36 -46.53 4.93
CA ALA A 494 -0.58 -47.75 4.17
C ALA A 494 -1.98 -48.29 4.51
N GLY A 495 -2.82 -48.48 3.50
CA GLY A 495 -4.09 -49.22 3.60
C GLY A 495 -5.29 -48.46 3.07
#